data_AF-A0A1U7GH11-F1
#
_entry.id   AF-A0A1U7GH11-F1
#
_cell.length_a   1.000
_cell.length_b   1.000
_cell.length_c   1.000
_cell.angle_alpha   90.00
_cell.angle_beta   90.00
_cell.angle_gamma   90.00
#
_symmetry.space_group_name_H-M   'P 1'
#
loop_
_entity.id
_entity.type
_entity.pdbx_description
1 polymer ?
#
loop_
_entity_poly.entity_id
_entity_poly.type
_entity_poly.pdbx_seq_one_letter_code
_entity_poly.pdbx_strand_id
1 'polypeptide(L)'
;MRSLLPVAVVGTLFIGYQAARSQQPADPKGHGAASKAAATTYEHLATAIIEIEATEDELVKSILIGYEMAAQEHLKAAAKDAAHRVAHLEAAAAEVTNVANEGDKAIQAIRQRLAKAGHTHNTDAETKDDYIWVTNREKKALLDVAAKIARADEKADLAALGTELNKAFEAAVAPE
;
A
#
# COMPACT_ATOMS: atom_id res chain seq x y z
N MET A 1 82.72 39.10 16.68
CA MET A 1 81.73 40.15 16.33
C MET A 1 80.54 39.49 15.67
N ARG A 2 79.32 39.88 16.06
CA ARG A 2 78.03 39.91 15.30
C ARG A 2 77.99 39.08 14.00
N SER A 3 77.04 38.16 13.81
CA SER A 3 75.68 38.54 13.38
C SER A 3 74.64 37.42 13.53
N LEU A 4 73.40 37.84 13.81
CA LEU A 4 72.14 37.08 13.87
C LEU A 4 71.38 37.23 12.53
N LEU A 5 70.81 36.10 12.04
CA LEU A 5 69.56 35.92 11.26
C LEU A 5 69.40 36.62 9.87
N PRO A 6 68.38 36.29 9.03
CA PRO A 6 67.59 35.06 8.78
C PRO A 6 67.45 34.76 7.24
N VAL A 7 66.52 33.87 6.84
CA VAL A 7 65.59 33.98 5.69
C VAL A 7 65.38 32.62 4.99
N ALA A 8 64.30 31.97 5.40
CA ALA A 8 63.62 30.90 4.67
C ALA A 8 62.67 31.54 3.64
N VAL A 9 62.97 31.42 2.34
CA VAL A 9 62.05 31.81 1.24
C VAL A 9 62.23 30.84 0.07
N VAL A 10 61.52 29.71 0.08
CA VAL A 10 61.22 28.93 -1.16
C VAL A 10 59.78 28.34 -1.12
N GLY A 11 58.94 28.71 -0.15
CA GLY A 11 57.70 27.97 0.15
C GLY A 11 56.37 28.67 -0.16
N THR A 12 56.29 29.71 -0.99
CA THR A 12 55.08 30.55 -1.06
C THR A 12 54.44 30.78 -2.44
N LEU A 13 54.89 30.13 -3.52
CA LEU A 13 54.30 30.36 -4.85
C LEU A 13 53.23 29.36 -5.31
N PHE A 14 52.96 28.27 -4.57
CA PHE A 14 51.93 27.28 -4.98
C PHE A 14 50.58 27.39 -4.27
N ILE A 15 50.45 28.19 -3.21
CA ILE A 15 49.18 28.33 -2.47
C ILE A 15 48.26 29.40 -3.08
N GLY A 16 48.81 30.35 -3.85
CA GLY A 16 48.02 31.41 -4.50
C GLY A 16 47.13 30.95 -5.65
N TYR A 17 47.43 29.82 -6.31
CA TYR A 17 46.67 29.36 -7.48
C TYR A 17 45.37 28.63 -7.11
N GLN A 18 45.28 28.06 -5.90
CA GLN A 18 44.05 27.41 -5.43
C GLN A 18 43.05 28.41 -4.83
N ALA A 19 43.52 29.46 -4.15
CA ALA A 19 42.65 30.47 -3.55
C ALA A 19 41.89 31.32 -4.59
N ALA A 20 42.44 31.49 -5.79
CA ALA A 20 41.82 32.29 -6.85
C ALA A 20 40.64 31.57 -7.57
N ARG A 21 40.47 30.25 -7.41
CA ARG A 21 39.30 29.53 -7.96
C ARG A 21 38.12 29.45 -6.99
N SER A 22 38.34 29.64 -5.69
CA SER A 22 37.29 29.59 -4.66
C SER A 22 36.47 30.88 -4.51
N GLN A 23 36.81 31.95 -5.24
CA GLN A 23 36.07 33.22 -5.23
C GLN A 23 35.54 33.58 -6.62
N GLN A 24 35.20 32.58 -7.44
CA GLN A 24 34.33 32.84 -8.57
C GLN A 24 32.94 33.13 -8.01
N PRO A 25 32.36 34.34 -8.22
CA PRO A 25 31.02 34.63 -7.75
C PRO A 25 30.09 33.58 -8.36
N ALA A 26 29.30 32.93 -7.49
CA ALA A 26 28.29 31.98 -7.93
C ALA A 26 27.42 32.67 -8.97
N ASP A 27 27.42 32.14 -10.20
CA ASP A 27 26.55 32.63 -11.25
C ASP A 27 25.11 32.53 -10.72
N PRO A 28 24.33 33.63 -10.62
CA PRO A 28 22.96 33.60 -10.12
C PRO A 28 22.06 32.64 -10.93
N LYS A 29 22.50 32.22 -12.12
CA LYS A 29 21.85 31.19 -12.95
C LYS A 29 22.05 29.75 -12.45
N GLY A 30 23.09 29.48 -11.65
CA GLY A 30 23.39 28.15 -11.10
C GLY A 30 22.40 27.70 -10.03
N HIS A 31 21.86 28.63 -9.24
CA HIS A 31 20.82 28.33 -8.25
C HIS A 31 19.51 27.88 -8.91
N GLY A 32 19.15 28.43 -10.08
CA GLY A 32 17.97 28.01 -10.83
C GLY A 32 18.09 26.61 -11.43
N ALA A 33 19.30 26.21 -11.87
CA ALA A 33 19.53 24.86 -12.39
C ALA A 33 19.51 23.81 -11.28
N ALA A 34 20.16 24.09 -10.14
CA ALA A 34 20.16 23.19 -8.99
C ALA A 34 18.77 23.06 -8.32
N SER A 35 18.03 24.18 -8.18
CA SER A 35 16.67 24.15 -7.66
C SER A 35 15.69 23.43 -8.60
N LYS A 36 15.84 23.61 -9.91
CA LYS A 36 15.05 22.90 -10.91
C LYS A 36 15.34 21.39 -10.90
N ALA A 37 16.61 20.99 -10.78
CA ALA A 37 16.99 19.59 -10.66
C ALA A 37 16.43 18.95 -9.38
N ALA A 38 16.48 19.67 -8.25
CA ALA A 38 15.86 19.23 -7.01
C ALA A 38 14.34 19.10 -7.15
N ALA A 39 13.67 20.10 -7.74
CA ALA A 39 12.23 20.06 -7.98
C ALA A 39 11.81 18.90 -8.88
N THR A 40 12.54 18.62 -9.97
CA THR A 40 12.29 17.45 -10.83
C THR A 40 12.49 16.14 -10.08
N THR A 41 13.48 16.07 -9.17
CA THR A 41 13.70 14.88 -8.35
C THR A 41 12.56 14.68 -7.35
N TYR A 42 12.05 15.76 -6.73
CA TYR A 42 10.88 15.71 -5.87
C TYR A 42 9.62 15.31 -6.63
N GLU A 43 9.43 15.82 -7.84
CA GLU A 43 8.32 15.43 -8.72
C GLU A 43 8.36 13.93 -9.02
N HIS A 44 9.52 13.42 -9.45
CA HIS A 44 9.68 11.98 -9.71
C HIS A 44 9.44 11.13 -8.46
N LEU A 45 9.90 11.59 -7.29
CA LEU A 45 9.65 10.91 -6.03
C LEU A 45 8.15 10.89 -5.70
N ALA A 46 7.45 12.02 -5.88
CA ALA A 46 6.01 12.11 -5.66
C ALA A 46 5.23 11.19 -6.61
N THR A 47 5.58 11.18 -7.90
CA THR A 47 4.98 10.27 -8.89
C THR A 47 5.17 8.81 -8.49
N ALA A 48 6.38 8.42 -8.09
CA ALA A 48 6.66 7.05 -7.69
C ALA A 48 5.84 6.62 -6.46
N ILE A 49 5.63 7.52 -5.48
CA ILE A 49 4.80 7.24 -4.31
C ILE A 49 3.34 7.01 -4.74
N ILE A 50 2.78 7.88 -5.58
CA ILE A 50 1.40 7.76 -6.08
C ILE A 50 1.20 6.45 -6.86
N GLU A 51 2.16 6.07 -7.71
CA GLU A 51 2.08 4.82 -8.48
C GLU A 51 2.17 3.58 -7.59
N ILE A 52 2.98 3.63 -6.53
CA ILE A 52 3.06 2.55 -5.53
C ILE A 52 1.73 2.41 -4.80
N GLU A 53 1.13 3.53 -4.37
CA GLU A 53 -0.16 3.56 -3.67
C GLU A 53 -1.28 2.95 -4.54
N ALA A 54 -1.36 3.32 -5.81
CA ALA A 54 -2.29 2.71 -6.77
C ALA A 54 -2.03 1.19 -6.96
N THR A 55 -0.77 0.76 -6.92
CA THR A 55 -0.41 -0.66 -7.01
C THR A 55 -0.86 -1.43 -5.76
N GLU A 56 -0.80 -0.81 -4.59
CA GLU A 56 -1.28 -1.41 -3.34
C GLU A 56 -2.79 -1.65 -3.37
N ASP A 57 -3.56 -0.69 -3.88
CA ASP A 57 -5.00 -0.83 -4.03
C ASP A 57 -5.38 -2.00 -4.94
N GLU A 58 -4.72 -2.11 -6.11
CA GLU A 58 -4.93 -3.23 -7.02
C GLU A 58 -4.48 -4.57 -6.41
N LEU A 59 -3.40 -4.58 -5.62
CA LEU A 59 -2.98 -5.78 -4.90
C LEU A 59 -4.04 -6.23 -3.90
N VAL A 60 -4.55 -5.34 -3.07
CA VAL A 60 -5.61 -5.65 -2.11
C VAL A 60 -6.84 -6.17 -2.84
N LYS A 61 -7.29 -5.45 -3.87
CA LYS A 61 -8.45 -5.85 -4.68
C LYS A 61 -8.28 -7.26 -5.25
N SER A 62 -7.10 -7.59 -5.77
CA SER A 62 -6.80 -8.92 -6.29
C SER A 62 -6.89 -10.02 -5.23
N ILE A 63 -6.49 -9.73 -3.98
CA ILE A 63 -6.60 -10.68 -2.86
C ILE A 63 -8.08 -10.88 -2.49
N LEU A 64 -8.87 -9.80 -2.43
CA LEU A 64 -10.30 -9.89 -2.14
C LEU A 64 -11.05 -10.70 -3.20
N ILE A 65 -10.73 -10.49 -4.49
CA ILE A 65 -11.24 -11.29 -5.61
C ILE A 65 -10.86 -12.77 -5.42
N GLY A 66 -9.63 -13.05 -4.99
CA GLY A 66 -9.18 -14.42 -4.71
C GLY A 66 -10.04 -15.13 -3.66
N TYR A 67 -10.38 -14.46 -2.56
CA TYR A 67 -11.27 -15.00 -1.54
C TYR A 67 -12.71 -15.20 -2.04
N GLU A 68 -13.25 -14.26 -2.83
CA GLU A 68 -14.57 -14.42 -3.44
C GLU A 68 -14.62 -15.65 -4.36
N MET A 69 -13.62 -15.81 -5.23
CA MET A 69 -13.54 -16.93 -6.14
C MET A 69 -13.45 -18.27 -5.40
N ALA A 70 -12.65 -18.33 -4.33
CA ALA A 70 -12.53 -19.52 -3.48
C ALA A 70 -13.87 -19.85 -2.78
N ALA A 71 -14.57 -18.84 -2.27
CA ALA A 71 -15.90 -19.03 -1.68
C ALA A 71 -16.91 -19.58 -2.70
N GLN A 72 -16.92 -19.06 -3.94
CA GLN A 72 -17.76 -19.56 -5.02
C GLN A 72 -17.43 -21.00 -5.41
N GLU A 73 -16.16 -21.36 -5.44
CA GLU A 73 -15.72 -22.72 -5.72
C GLU A 73 -16.21 -23.69 -4.64
N HIS A 74 -16.09 -23.31 -3.37
CA HIS A 74 -16.60 -24.10 -2.25
C HIS A 74 -18.13 -24.25 -2.29
N LEU A 75 -18.89 -23.21 -2.64
CA LEU A 75 -20.35 -23.32 -2.85
C LEU A 75 -20.68 -24.31 -3.98
N LYS A 76 -19.94 -24.26 -5.09
CA LYS A 76 -20.10 -25.22 -6.20
C LYS A 76 -19.74 -26.65 -5.79
N ALA A 77 -18.72 -26.82 -4.95
CA ALA A 77 -18.32 -28.12 -4.41
C ALA A 77 -19.38 -28.68 -3.45
N ALA A 78 -19.92 -27.86 -2.55
CA ALA A 78 -21.01 -28.22 -1.63
C ALA A 78 -22.29 -28.69 -2.34
N ALA A 79 -22.52 -28.25 -3.58
CA ALA A 79 -23.63 -28.71 -4.41
C ALA A 79 -23.39 -30.10 -5.03
N LYS A 80 -22.13 -30.51 -5.19
CA LYS A 80 -21.73 -31.75 -5.88
C LYS A 80 -21.29 -32.85 -4.93
N ASP A 81 -20.73 -32.49 -3.78
CA ASP A 81 -20.25 -33.42 -2.76
C ASP A 81 -21.14 -33.35 -1.51
N ALA A 82 -22.14 -34.22 -1.46
CA ALA A 82 -23.03 -34.33 -0.31
C ALA A 82 -22.31 -34.82 0.95
N ALA A 83 -21.25 -35.63 0.81
CA ALA A 83 -20.54 -36.22 1.95
C ALA A 83 -19.71 -35.17 2.70
N HIS A 84 -19.14 -34.19 1.98
CA HIS A 84 -18.34 -33.10 2.55
C HIS A 84 -19.03 -31.73 2.46
N ARG A 85 -20.34 -31.70 2.21
CA ARG A 85 -21.11 -30.46 2.03
C ARG A 85 -20.88 -29.46 3.16
N VAL A 86 -20.95 -29.91 4.41
CA VAL A 86 -20.77 -29.05 5.59
C VAL A 86 -19.38 -28.41 5.61
N ALA A 87 -18.33 -29.20 5.36
CA ALA A 87 -16.96 -28.70 5.31
C ALA A 87 -16.76 -27.66 4.19
N HIS A 88 -17.38 -27.86 3.03
CA HIS A 88 -17.38 -26.88 1.95
C HIS A 88 -18.15 -25.60 2.30
N LEU A 89 -19.29 -25.70 2.98
CA LEU A 89 -20.04 -24.52 3.43
C LEU A 89 -19.28 -23.73 4.50
N GLU A 90 -18.62 -24.41 5.44
CA GLU A 90 -17.75 -23.78 6.43
C GLU A 90 -16.56 -23.08 5.77
N ALA A 91 -15.91 -23.73 4.81
CA ALA A 91 -14.81 -23.14 4.04
C ALA A 91 -15.29 -21.91 3.25
N ALA A 92 -16.42 -22.00 2.55
CA ALA A 92 -17.01 -20.86 1.85
C ALA A 92 -17.29 -19.68 2.81
N ALA A 93 -17.92 -19.94 3.96
CA ALA A 93 -18.21 -18.91 4.95
C ALA A 93 -16.93 -18.27 5.53
N ALA A 94 -15.87 -19.06 5.72
CA ALA A 94 -14.56 -18.57 6.15
C ALA A 94 -13.95 -17.61 5.12
N GLU A 95 -14.01 -17.95 3.83
CA GLU A 95 -13.50 -17.06 2.78
C GLU A 95 -14.31 -15.76 2.65
N VAL A 96 -15.64 -15.82 2.77
CA VAL A 96 -16.46 -14.60 2.83
C VAL A 96 -16.12 -13.74 4.05
N THR A 97 -15.81 -14.38 5.19
CA THR A 97 -15.33 -13.68 6.39
C THR A 97 -13.95 -13.07 6.17
N ASN A 98 -13.07 -13.70 5.37
CA ASN A 98 -11.79 -13.11 4.97
C ASN A 98 -12.01 -11.88 4.09
N VAL A 99 -12.97 -11.88 3.15
CA VAL A 99 -13.36 -10.67 2.41
C VAL A 99 -13.84 -9.58 3.37
N ALA A 100 -14.77 -9.91 4.28
CA ALA A 100 -15.37 -8.94 5.21
C ALA A 100 -14.37 -8.28 6.15
N ASN A 101 -13.24 -8.93 6.41
CA ASN A 101 -12.16 -8.37 7.23
C ASN A 101 -10.94 -7.97 6.39
N GLU A 102 -11.02 -7.99 5.07
CA GLU A 102 -9.89 -7.71 4.16
C GLU A 102 -8.64 -8.58 4.42
N GLY A 103 -8.79 -9.84 4.83
CA GLY A 103 -7.65 -10.69 5.24
C GLY A 103 -6.92 -10.21 6.52
N ASP A 104 -7.58 -9.30 7.26
CA ASP A 104 -7.45 -8.65 8.58
C ASP A 104 -6.08 -8.39 9.20
N LYS A 105 -5.05 -9.20 8.96
CA LYS A 105 -3.74 -9.01 9.60
C LYS A 105 -2.60 -8.85 8.62
N ALA A 106 -2.60 -9.61 7.53
CA ALA A 106 -1.53 -9.52 6.54
C ALA A 106 -1.66 -8.22 5.74
N ILE A 107 -2.85 -7.94 5.23
CA ILE A 107 -3.13 -6.71 4.46
C ILE A 107 -3.00 -5.46 5.35
N GLN A 108 -3.57 -5.48 6.56
CA GLN A 108 -3.39 -4.38 7.51
C GLN A 108 -1.91 -4.14 7.87
N ALA A 109 -1.11 -5.20 8.07
CA ALA A 109 0.32 -5.05 8.35
C ALA A 109 1.10 -4.50 7.14
N ILE A 110 0.73 -4.88 5.92
CA ILE A 110 1.30 -4.36 4.68
C ILE A 110 0.99 -2.86 4.57
N ARG A 111 -0.29 -2.46 4.68
CA ARG A 111 -0.71 -1.05 4.65
C ARG A 111 -0.07 -0.22 5.76
N GLN A 112 -0.01 -0.73 7.00
CA GLN A 112 0.66 -0.05 8.11
C GLN A 112 2.15 0.20 7.84
N ARG A 113 2.83 -0.76 7.20
CA ARG A 113 4.24 -0.59 6.81
C ARG A 113 4.41 0.44 5.71
N LEU A 114 3.47 0.53 4.77
CA LEU A 114 3.51 1.45 3.65
C LEU A 114 3.14 2.88 4.08
N ALA A 115 2.11 3.04 4.92
CA ALA A 115 1.81 4.30 5.62
C ALA A 115 2.97 4.79 6.51
N LYS A 116 3.73 3.88 7.13
CA LYS A 116 4.95 4.22 7.87
C LYS A 116 6.12 4.57 6.95
N ALA A 117 6.21 3.95 5.78
CA ALA A 117 7.25 4.22 4.78
C ALA A 117 6.99 5.55 4.03
N GLY A 118 5.73 5.97 3.92
CA GLY A 118 5.28 7.23 3.28
C GLY A 118 5.28 8.49 4.17
N HIS A 119 5.92 8.48 5.35
CA HIS A 119 6.01 9.63 6.28
C HIS A 119 4.69 10.07 6.96
N THR A 120 4.14 9.22 7.83
CA THR A 120 3.25 9.69 8.91
C THR A 120 4.08 10.22 10.09
N HIS A 121 4.62 11.44 10.01
CA HIS A 121 4.98 12.19 11.22
C HIS A 121 3.75 12.87 11.87
N ASN A 122 2.56 12.68 11.30
CA ASN A 122 1.30 13.13 11.86
C ASN A 122 0.19 12.13 11.49
N THR A 123 0.16 10.94 12.11
CA THR A 123 -1.02 10.05 12.07
C THR A 123 -2.12 10.67 12.93
N ASP A 124 -2.87 11.61 12.37
CA ASP A 124 -4.16 12.00 12.92
C ASP A 124 -5.20 10.92 12.61
N ALA A 125 -6.22 10.80 13.47
CA ALA A 125 -7.28 9.81 13.36
C ALA A 125 -8.08 9.89 12.04
N GLU A 126 -7.96 10.99 11.30
CA GLU A 126 -8.68 11.28 10.05
C GLU A 126 -8.22 10.42 8.86
N THR A 127 -6.98 9.92 8.84
CA THR A 127 -6.48 9.12 7.70
C THR A 127 -6.71 7.61 7.86
N LYS A 128 -7.28 7.16 8.99
CA LYS A 128 -7.55 5.72 9.21
C LYS A 128 -8.59 5.16 8.25
N ASP A 129 -9.54 5.98 7.83
CA ASP A 129 -10.65 5.57 6.97
C ASP A 129 -10.20 5.45 5.50
N ASP A 130 -9.13 6.15 5.10
CA ASP A 130 -8.55 6.10 3.74
C ASP A 130 -7.95 4.72 3.39
N TYR A 131 -7.78 3.85 4.38
CA TYR A 131 -7.17 2.53 4.22
C TYR A 131 -8.16 1.36 4.33
N ILE A 132 -9.46 1.65 4.47
CA ILE A 132 -10.53 0.65 4.56
C ILE A 132 -11.21 0.55 3.21
N TRP A 133 -11.08 -0.61 2.55
CA TRP A 133 -11.79 -0.91 1.32
C TRP A 133 -13.24 -1.33 1.60
N VAL A 134 -13.43 -2.13 2.64
CA VAL A 134 -14.74 -2.66 3.02
C VAL A 134 -15.28 -1.85 4.18
N THR A 135 -16.21 -0.91 3.89
CA THR A 135 -16.81 -0.10 4.96
C THR A 135 -17.57 -0.99 5.95
N ASN A 136 -17.86 -0.45 7.15
CA ASN A 136 -18.65 -1.14 8.17
C ASN A 136 -20.01 -1.65 7.64
N ARG A 137 -20.62 -0.94 6.67
CA ARG A 137 -21.90 -1.33 6.06
C ARG A 137 -21.73 -2.59 5.22
N GLU A 138 -20.77 -2.59 4.29
CA GLU A 138 -20.51 -3.73 3.40
C GLU A 138 -19.93 -4.92 4.18
N LYS A 139 -19.09 -4.67 5.18
CA LYS A 139 -18.61 -5.68 6.12
C LYS A 139 -19.78 -6.42 6.76
N LYS A 140 -20.77 -5.69 7.26
CA LYS A 140 -21.98 -6.30 7.83
C LYS A 140 -22.72 -7.14 6.79
N ALA A 141 -22.89 -6.65 5.57
CA ALA A 141 -23.57 -7.39 4.51
C ALA A 141 -22.84 -8.71 4.18
N LEU A 142 -21.51 -8.68 4.07
CA LEU A 142 -20.69 -9.87 3.84
C LEU A 142 -20.78 -10.87 4.99
N LEU A 143 -20.73 -10.41 6.25
CA LEU A 143 -20.88 -11.28 7.43
C LEU A 143 -22.28 -11.90 7.52
N ASP A 144 -23.33 -11.16 7.13
CA ASP A 144 -24.69 -11.69 7.07
C ASP A 144 -24.79 -12.80 6.00
N VAL A 145 -24.13 -12.64 4.84
CA VAL A 145 -24.03 -13.69 3.81
C VAL A 145 -23.23 -14.90 4.32
N ALA A 146 -22.08 -14.69 4.96
CA ALA A 146 -21.28 -15.76 5.55
C ALA A 146 -22.09 -16.58 6.56
N ALA A 147 -22.88 -15.91 7.42
CA ALA A 147 -23.76 -16.56 8.38
C ALA A 147 -24.87 -17.39 7.70
N LYS A 148 -25.42 -16.93 6.57
CA LYS A 148 -26.39 -17.70 5.78
C LYS A 148 -25.75 -18.94 5.16
N ILE A 149 -24.56 -18.81 4.59
CA ILE A 149 -23.81 -19.92 4.00
C ILE A 149 -23.49 -20.98 5.06
N ALA A 150 -23.00 -20.57 6.23
CA ALA A 150 -22.67 -21.48 7.32
C ALA A 150 -23.89 -22.23 7.89
N ARG A 151 -25.10 -21.70 7.72
CA ARG A 151 -26.36 -22.29 8.19
C ARG A 151 -27.17 -22.95 7.08
N ALA A 152 -26.64 -23.01 5.86
CA ALA A 152 -27.35 -23.57 4.72
C ALA A 152 -27.61 -25.06 4.92
N ASP A 153 -28.88 -25.46 4.84
CA ASP A 153 -29.29 -26.86 4.93
C ASP A 153 -29.20 -27.57 3.56
N GLU A 154 -29.68 -28.81 3.48
CA GLU A 154 -29.69 -29.59 2.24
C GLU A 154 -30.61 -28.99 1.16
N LYS A 155 -31.63 -28.22 1.55
CA LYS A 155 -32.61 -27.60 0.64
C LYS A 155 -32.20 -26.19 0.21
N ALA A 156 -31.14 -25.66 0.81
CA ALA A 156 -30.64 -24.33 0.51
C ALA A 156 -30.25 -24.20 -0.97
N ASP A 157 -30.70 -23.12 -1.59
CA ASP A 157 -30.31 -22.75 -2.94
C ASP A 157 -28.91 -22.12 -2.92
N LEU A 158 -27.90 -22.96 -3.14
CA LEU A 158 -26.50 -22.53 -3.14
C LEU A 158 -26.17 -21.57 -4.30
N ALA A 159 -26.91 -21.63 -5.41
CA ALA A 159 -26.71 -20.72 -6.53
C ALA A 159 -27.25 -19.31 -6.20
N ALA A 160 -28.38 -19.24 -5.48
CA ALA A 160 -28.88 -17.98 -4.94
C ALA A 160 -27.90 -17.38 -3.92
N LEU A 161 -27.32 -18.20 -3.03
CA LEU A 161 -26.29 -17.74 -2.08
C LEU A 161 -25.03 -17.23 -2.79
N GLY A 162 -24.58 -17.90 -3.85
CA GLY A 162 -23.47 -17.42 -4.68
C GLY A 162 -23.77 -16.09 -5.38
N THR A 163 -25.01 -15.89 -5.82
CA THR A 163 -25.45 -14.61 -6.41
C THR A 163 -25.51 -13.49 -5.37
N GLU A 164 -26.00 -13.80 -4.16
CA GLU A 164 -26.03 -12.86 -3.05
C GLU A 164 -24.61 -12.45 -2.61
N LEU A 165 -23.70 -13.43 -2.53
CA LEU A 165 -22.29 -13.18 -2.27
C LEU A 165 -21.68 -12.26 -3.33
N ASN A 166 -21.83 -12.56 -4.61
CA ASN A 166 -21.27 -11.74 -5.68
C ASN A 166 -21.80 -10.29 -5.60
N LYS A 167 -23.08 -10.10 -5.29
CA LYS A 167 -23.66 -8.76 -5.11
C LYS A 167 -23.08 -8.03 -3.89
N ALA A 168 -22.92 -8.73 -2.77
CA ALA A 168 -22.33 -8.14 -1.56
C ALA A 168 -20.84 -7.80 -1.77
N PHE A 169 -20.13 -8.65 -2.50
CA PHE A 169 -18.75 -8.42 -2.91
C PHE A 169 -18.61 -7.19 -3.80
N GLU A 170 -19.35 -7.12 -4.92
CA GLU A 170 -19.32 -5.98 -5.84
C GLU A 170 -19.63 -4.65 -5.12
N ALA A 171 -20.57 -4.65 -4.19
CA ALA A 171 -20.85 -3.48 -3.36
C ALA A 171 -19.67 -3.10 -2.45
N ALA A 172 -18.90 -4.07 -1.97
CA ALA A 172 -17.74 -3.89 -1.11
C ALA A 172 -16.46 -3.48 -1.85
N VAL A 173 -16.40 -3.69 -3.17
CA VAL A 173 -15.21 -3.40 -4.00
C VAL A 173 -15.44 -2.34 -5.07
N ALA A 174 -16.64 -1.75 -5.11
CA ALA A 174 -16.94 -0.63 -6.00
C ALA A 174 -16.25 0.65 -5.51
N PRO A 175 -15.61 1.43 -6.41
CA PRO A 175 -15.09 2.74 -6.04
C PRO A 175 -16.26 3.68 -5.68
N GLU A 176 -16.12 4.45 -4.60
CA GLU A 176 -17.02 5.58 -4.30
C GLU A 176 -16.92 6.70 -5.33
#